data_AF-A0A7Y2DP29-F1
#
_entry.id   AF-A0A7Y2DP29-F1
#
_cell.length_a   1.000
_cell.length_b   1.000
_cell.length_c   1.000
_cell.angle_alpha   90.00
_cell.angle_beta   90.00
_cell.angle_gamma   90.00
#
_symmetry.space_group_name_H-M   'P 1'
#
loop_
_entity.id
_entity.type
_entity.pdbx_description
1 polymer ?
#
loop_
_entity_poly.entity_id
_entity_poly.type
_entity_poly.pdbx_seq_one_letter_code
_entity_poly.pdbx_strand_id
1 'polypeptide(L)'
;HGVALYGLPPSDALTGRVELRPAMKLWTTVSLVKRLRAGERLSYGLRTTLGRDATIATLPIGYADGVPRRWWEPGEVLIHGEKCKIVGVVTMDQLMVDVGDLPVQAGDEAVLIGSQGAQEISATDLAAALDTINYEITCGIGSRVERVQASADQR
;
A
#
# COMPACT_ATOMS: atom_id res chain seq x y z
N HIS A 1 13.90 -19.93 21.20
CA HIS A 1 12.47 -19.93 21.58
C HIS A 1 11.90 -18.53 21.33
N GLY A 2 11.16 -18.31 20.26
CA GLY A 2 10.67 -16.96 19.92
C GLY A 2 9.96 -16.88 18.57
N VAL A 3 8.95 -17.73 18.35
CA VAL A 3 8.11 -17.75 17.12
C VAL A 3 6.65 -17.39 17.44
N ALA A 4 6.27 -17.27 18.72
CA ALA A 4 4.88 -17.03 19.12
C ALA A 4 4.50 -15.54 19.25
N LEU A 5 5.46 -14.61 19.15
CA LEU A 5 5.24 -13.17 19.42
C LEU A 5 4.67 -12.38 18.24
N TYR A 6 4.67 -12.95 17.03
CA TYR A 6 4.20 -12.25 15.84
C TYR A 6 2.91 -12.83 15.25
N GLY A 7 2.29 -13.81 15.91
CA GLY A 7 0.93 -14.27 15.56
C GLY A 7 0.73 -14.64 14.09
N LEU A 8 1.76 -15.14 13.40
CA LEU A 8 1.72 -15.47 11.96
C LEU A 8 2.42 -16.82 11.74
N PRO A 9 1.78 -17.82 11.09
CA PRO A 9 2.35 -19.14 10.95
C PRO A 9 3.34 -19.18 9.79
N PRO A 10 4.34 -20.07 9.86
CA PRO A 10 5.49 -20.03 8.97
C PRO A 10 5.33 -20.89 7.70
N SER A 11 4.16 -21.46 7.39
CA SER A 11 4.00 -22.28 6.18
C SER A 11 2.55 -22.55 5.74
N ASP A 12 2.38 -22.79 4.44
CA ASP A 12 1.14 -23.22 3.75
C ASP A 12 0.60 -24.59 4.22
N ALA A 13 1.31 -25.30 5.09
CA ALA A 13 0.83 -26.58 5.66
C ALA A 13 -0.19 -26.39 6.81
N LEU A 14 -0.48 -25.15 7.20
CA LEU A 14 -1.36 -24.78 8.32
C LEU A 14 -2.56 -23.92 7.92
N THR A 15 -2.83 -23.80 6.63
CA THR A 15 -4.00 -23.09 6.10
C THR A 15 -5.28 -23.73 6.65
N GLY A 16 -5.93 -23.04 7.59
CA GLY A 16 -7.21 -23.44 8.18
C GLY A 16 -7.21 -23.78 9.67
N ARG A 17 -6.10 -23.63 10.43
CA ARG A 17 -6.09 -23.88 11.89
C ARG A 17 -5.93 -22.67 12.80
N VAL A 18 -5.67 -21.48 12.25
CA VAL A 18 -5.52 -20.26 13.03
C VAL A 18 -6.24 -19.13 12.31
N GLU A 19 -7.23 -18.51 12.97
CA GLU A 19 -7.76 -17.20 12.57
C GLU A 19 -6.66 -16.17 12.81
N LEU A 20 -5.84 -15.94 11.79
CA LEU A 20 -4.74 -14.99 11.86
C LEU A 20 -5.30 -13.64 11.49
N ARG A 21 -5.59 -12.84 12.50
CA ARG A 21 -6.04 -11.47 12.29
C ARG A 21 -4.85 -10.65 11.78
N PRO A 22 -4.95 -9.97 10.63
CA PRO A 22 -3.90 -9.07 10.18
C PRO A 22 -3.65 -8.00 11.26
N ALA A 23 -2.48 -8.09 11.92
CA ALA A 23 -2.12 -7.25 13.07
C ALA A 23 -1.31 -6.01 12.66
N MET A 24 -1.20 -5.72 11.36
CA MET A 24 -0.34 -4.67 10.82
C MET A 24 -1.12 -3.77 9.86
N LYS A 25 -1.11 -2.46 10.15
CA LYS A 25 -1.58 -1.41 9.24
C LYS A 25 -0.37 -0.66 8.72
N LEU A 26 -0.11 -0.73 7.41
CA LEU A 26 0.85 0.13 6.73
C LEU A 26 0.09 1.27 6.06
N TRP A 27 0.35 2.48 6.51
CA TRP A 27 -0.28 3.68 5.99
C TRP A 27 0.73 4.81 5.85
N THR A 28 0.38 5.79 5.05
CA THR A 28 1.14 7.03 4.81
C THR A 28 0.16 8.17 4.61
N THR A 29 0.66 9.39 4.46
CA THR A 29 -0.17 10.56 4.15
C THR A 29 0.07 11.02 2.73
N VAL A 30 -0.97 11.48 2.06
CA VAL A 30 -0.85 12.09 0.74
C VAL A 30 0.03 13.35 0.84
N SER A 31 1.12 13.39 0.07
CA SER A 31 2.05 14.54 0.07
C SER A 31 1.64 15.61 -0.94
N LEU A 32 1.09 15.20 -2.07
CA LEU A 32 0.67 16.08 -3.14
C LEU A 32 -0.54 15.51 -3.86
N VAL A 33 -1.46 16.39 -4.26
CA VAL A 33 -2.58 16.04 -5.13
C VAL A 33 -2.51 16.92 -6.36
N LYS A 34 -2.57 16.30 -7.54
CA LYS A 34 -2.53 17.01 -8.82
C LYS A 34 -3.59 16.46 -9.78
N ARG A 35 -4.45 17.34 -10.29
CA ARG A 35 -5.35 17.01 -11.40
C ARG A 35 -4.56 17.05 -12.70
N LEU A 36 -4.62 15.96 -13.46
CA LEU A 36 -3.96 15.83 -14.75
C LEU A 36 -5.01 15.55 -15.82
N ARG A 37 -4.79 16.11 -17.01
CA ARG A 37 -5.66 15.87 -18.15
C ARG A 37 -5.24 14.63 -18.93
N ALA A 38 -6.18 14.06 -19.67
CA ALA A 38 -5.91 13.00 -20.63
C ALA A 38 -4.76 13.42 -21.57
N GLY A 39 -3.81 12.52 -21.78
CA GLY A 39 -2.61 12.77 -22.58
C GLY A 39 -1.41 13.33 -21.80
N GLU A 40 -1.59 13.78 -20.55
CA GLU A 40 -0.46 14.07 -19.67
C GLU A 40 0.23 12.77 -19.26
N ARG A 41 1.56 12.84 -19.12
CA ARG A 41 2.40 11.67 -18.83
C ARG A 41 2.84 11.68 -17.38
N LEU A 42 2.74 10.51 -16.75
CA LEU A 42 3.04 10.26 -15.36
C LEU A 42 4.40 9.58 -15.17
N SER A 43 5.03 9.88 -14.02
CA SER A 43 6.30 9.33 -13.51
C SER A 43 7.60 9.74 -14.21
N TYR A 44 8.72 9.46 -13.54
CA TYR A 44 10.08 9.67 -14.01
C TYR A 44 10.33 8.77 -15.22
N GLY A 45 10.34 9.38 -16.41
CA GLY A 45 10.50 8.67 -17.69
C GLY A 45 9.26 8.57 -18.56
N LEU A 46 8.15 9.28 -18.24
CA LEU A 46 7.01 9.47 -19.14
C LEU A 46 6.35 8.16 -19.61
N ARG A 47 6.45 7.08 -18.82
CA ARG A 47 6.06 5.72 -19.24
C ARG A 47 4.56 5.46 -19.24
N THR A 48 3.79 6.23 -18.48
CA THR A 48 2.34 6.04 -18.35
C THR A 48 1.62 7.27 -18.87
N THR A 49 0.85 7.11 -19.94
CA THR A 49 -0.04 8.16 -20.46
C THR A 49 -1.40 8.01 -19.83
N LEU A 50 -1.94 9.09 -19.29
CA LEU A 50 -3.32 9.12 -18.81
C LEU A 50 -4.29 9.01 -19.97
N GLY A 51 -5.13 7.97 -19.98
CA GLY A 51 -6.19 7.80 -20.97
C GLY A 51 -7.43 8.67 -20.71
N ARG A 52 -7.53 9.26 -19.52
CA ARG A 52 -8.63 10.12 -19.08
C ARG A 52 -8.11 11.19 -18.12
N ASP A 53 -8.88 12.25 -17.94
CA ASP A 53 -8.67 13.20 -16.85
C ASP A 53 -8.75 12.45 -15.51
N ALA A 54 -7.77 12.65 -14.65
CA ALA A 54 -7.70 11.96 -13.38
C ALA A 54 -6.97 12.81 -12.34
N THR A 55 -7.38 12.66 -11.09
CA THR A 55 -6.63 13.23 -9.96
C THR A 55 -5.60 12.22 -9.51
N ILE A 56 -4.35 12.64 -9.43
CA ILE A 56 -3.24 11.81 -8.98
C ILE A 56 -2.76 12.29 -7.63
N ALA A 57 -2.78 11.37 -6.67
CA ALA A 57 -2.19 11.56 -5.35
C ALA A 57 -0.77 10.99 -5.34
N THR A 58 0.19 11.75 -4.82
CA THR A 58 1.55 11.29 -4.55
C THR A 58 1.65 10.91 -3.09
N LEU A 59 2.19 9.72 -2.84
CA LEU A 59 2.48 9.23 -1.50
C LEU A 59 4.01 9.21 -1.29
N PRO A 60 4.52 9.72 -0.16
CA PRO A 60 5.94 9.74 0.17
C PRO A 60 6.38 8.37 0.72
N ILE A 61 6.15 7.32 -0.05
CA ILE A 61 6.58 5.97 0.26
C ILE A 61 7.03 5.27 -1.03
N GLY A 62 8.20 4.65 -0.99
CA GLY A 62 8.77 3.97 -2.15
C GLY A 62 9.46 2.66 -1.80
N TYR A 63 10.23 2.14 -2.76
CA TYR A 63 10.89 0.84 -2.57
C TYR A 63 11.99 0.87 -1.51
N ALA A 64 12.55 2.04 -1.18
CA ALA A 64 13.51 2.16 -0.07
C ALA A 64 12.84 1.98 1.31
N ASP A 65 11.52 2.18 1.37
CA ASP A 65 10.69 1.96 2.55
C ASP A 65 10.15 0.53 2.62
N GLY A 66 10.41 -0.28 1.59
CA GLY A 66 10.00 -1.68 1.53
C GLY A 66 8.79 -1.96 0.65
N VAL A 67 8.33 -0.99 -0.14
CA VAL A 67 7.26 -1.20 -1.15
C VAL A 67 7.87 -1.92 -2.37
N PRO A 68 7.49 -3.17 -2.70
CA PRO A 68 8.00 -3.84 -3.89
C PRO A 68 7.88 -2.98 -5.14
N ARG A 69 8.97 -2.84 -5.91
CA ARG A 69 8.94 -2.04 -7.15
C ARG A 69 7.90 -2.55 -8.16
N ARG A 70 7.57 -3.84 -8.12
CA ARG A 70 6.54 -4.49 -8.96
C ARG A 70 5.11 -4.24 -8.50
N TRP A 71 4.92 -3.61 -7.34
CA TRP A 71 3.59 -3.32 -6.79
C TRP A 71 2.78 -2.35 -7.68
N TRP A 72 3.40 -1.61 -8.60
CA TRP A 72 2.64 -0.71 -9.47
C TRP A 72 1.62 -1.38 -10.43
N GLU A 73 1.78 -2.66 -10.78
CA GLU A 73 0.85 -3.35 -11.70
C GLU A 73 -0.41 -3.88 -11.02
N PRO A 74 -0.32 -4.61 -9.89
CA PRO A 74 -1.50 -5.08 -9.15
C PRO A 74 -1.90 -4.15 -7.99
N GLY A 75 -1.17 -3.06 -7.75
CA GLY A 75 -1.24 -2.32 -6.51
C GLY A 75 -2.45 -1.42 -6.38
N GLU A 76 -3.11 -1.56 -5.25
CA GLU A 76 -4.17 -0.67 -4.79
C GLU A 76 -3.77 -0.08 -3.44
N VAL A 77 -4.32 1.08 -3.14
CA VAL A 77 -4.18 1.79 -1.87
C VAL A 77 -5.58 2.27 -1.47
N LEU A 78 -5.92 2.21 -0.19
CA LEU A 78 -7.18 2.76 0.31
C LEU A 78 -6.99 4.23 0.67
N ILE A 79 -7.82 5.10 0.10
CA ILE A 79 -7.90 6.52 0.48
C ILE A 79 -9.39 6.85 0.64
N HIS A 80 -9.78 7.47 1.76
CA HIS A 80 -11.20 7.69 2.12
C HIS A 80 -12.08 6.44 2.08
N GLY A 81 -11.50 5.25 2.32
CA GLY A 81 -12.20 3.96 2.27
C GLY A 81 -12.46 3.43 0.86
N GLU A 82 -11.89 4.05 -0.17
CA GLU A 82 -12.02 3.66 -1.58
C GLU A 82 -10.71 3.09 -2.12
N LYS A 83 -10.82 2.05 -2.96
CA LYS A 83 -9.66 1.41 -3.61
C LYS A 83 -9.16 2.26 -4.77
N CYS A 84 -7.98 2.83 -4.59
CA CYS A 84 -7.33 3.69 -5.56
C CYS A 84 -6.13 2.96 -6.17
N LYS A 85 -5.98 2.98 -7.51
CA LYS A 85 -4.96 2.19 -8.20
C LYS A 85 -3.62 2.92 -8.23
N ILE A 86 -2.52 2.20 -7.97
CA ILE A 86 -1.19 2.74 -8.17
C ILE A 86 -0.97 2.97 -9.68
N VAL A 87 -0.49 4.15 -10.05
CA VAL A 87 -0.23 4.53 -11.44
C VAL A 87 1.23 4.95 -11.63
N GLY A 88 1.86 4.42 -12.67
CA GLY A 88 3.29 4.63 -12.92
C GLY A 88 4.18 3.83 -11.98
N VAL A 89 5.49 3.90 -12.20
CA VAL A 89 6.44 3.04 -11.49
C VAL A 89 6.69 3.55 -10.06
N VAL A 90 6.75 2.63 -9.09
CA VAL A 90 7.20 2.91 -7.72
C VAL A 90 8.65 3.41 -7.76
N THR A 91 8.89 4.60 -7.24
CA THR A 91 10.23 5.21 -7.16
C THR A 91 10.89 4.90 -5.81
N MET A 92 12.08 5.46 -5.55
CA MET A 92 12.82 5.18 -4.32
C MET A 92 12.05 5.58 -3.08
N ASP A 93 11.43 6.76 -3.11
CA ASP A 93 10.81 7.38 -1.94
C ASP A 93 9.35 7.79 -2.20
N GLN A 94 8.80 7.51 -3.40
CA GLN A 94 7.44 7.93 -3.77
C GLN A 94 6.72 6.95 -4.68
N LEU A 95 5.40 6.91 -4.54
CA LEU A 95 4.48 6.27 -5.48
C LEU A 95 3.31 7.19 -5.80
N MET A 96 2.66 6.95 -6.93
CA MET A 96 1.53 7.74 -7.43
C MET A 96 0.29 6.87 -7.50
N VAL A 97 -0.86 7.44 -7.18
CA VAL A 97 -2.14 6.74 -7.12
C VAL A 97 -3.20 7.54 -7.87
N ASP A 98 -3.96 6.89 -8.75
CA ASP A 98 -5.14 7.47 -9.39
C ASP A 98 -6.31 7.39 -8.41
N VAL A 99 -6.73 8.57 -7.95
CA VAL A 99 -7.88 8.74 -7.04
C VAL A 99 -9.13 9.24 -7.79
N GLY A 100 -9.07 9.32 -9.12
CA GLY A 100 -10.21 9.71 -9.95
C GLY A 100 -10.79 11.06 -9.56
N ASP A 101 -12.08 11.07 -9.22
CA ASP A 101 -12.82 12.26 -8.77
C ASP A 101 -12.99 12.32 -7.24
N LEU A 102 -12.30 11.45 -6.50
CA LEU A 102 -12.31 11.51 -5.04
C LEU A 102 -11.73 12.84 -4.55
N PRO A 103 -12.35 13.49 -3.55
CA PRO A 103 -11.91 14.79 -3.03
C PRO A 103 -10.70 14.64 -2.10
N VAL A 104 -9.62 14.03 -2.59
CA VAL A 104 -8.38 13.80 -1.85
C VAL A 104 -7.58 15.09 -1.75
N GLN A 105 -6.97 15.32 -0.60
CA GLN A 105 -6.11 16.46 -0.29
C GLN A 105 -4.77 15.99 0.31
N ALA A 106 -3.78 16.88 0.27
CA ALA A 106 -2.53 16.62 0.98
C ALA A 106 -2.79 16.53 2.48
N GLY A 107 -2.22 15.52 3.14
CA GLY A 107 -2.46 15.17 4.53
C GLY A 107 -3.45 14.01 4.74
N ASP A 108 -4.21 13.63 3.71
CA ASP A 108 -5.16 12.50 3.83
C ASP A 108 -4.44 11.18 4.06
N GLU A 109 -5.07 10.31 4.86
CA GLU A 109 -4.55 8.97 5.15
C GLU A 109 -4.71 8.04 3.94
N ALA A 110 -3.60 7.44 3.52
CA ALA A 110 -3.52 6.42 2.49
C ALA A 110 -3.03 5.10 3.08
N VAL A 111 -3.85 4.05 3.05
CA VAL A 111 -3.55 2.74 3.63
C VAL A 111 -3.11 1.77 2.53
N LEU A 112 -1.87 1.32 2.61
CA LEU A 112 -1.30 0.35 1.66
C LEU A 112 -1.58 -1.10 2.08
N ILE A 113 -1.58 -1.37 3.39
CA ILE A 113 -1.90 -2.69 3.96
C ILE A 113 -2.73 -2.47 5.21
N GLY A 114 -3.82 -3.22 5.36
CA GLY A 114 -4.79 -3.10 6.44
C GLY A 114 -6.15 -2.65 5.94
N SER A 115 -7.00 -2.23 6.86
CA SER A 115 -8.37 -1.80 6.56
C SER A 115 -8.55 -0.29 6.67
N GLN A 116 -9.45 0.22 5.84
CA GLN A 116 -9.95 1.59 5.91
C GLN A 116 -11.44 1.58 5.57
N GLY A 117 -12.29 1.96 6.52
CA GLY A 117 -13.75 1.86 6.36
C GLY A 117 -14.19 0.41 6.18
N ALA A 118 -14.91 0.13 5.08
CA ALA A 118 -15.40 -1.20 4.72
C ALA A 118 -14.46 -1.99 3.80
N GLN A 119 -13.34 -1.40 3.38
CA GLN A 119 -12.37 -2.02 2.49
C GLN A 119 -11.12 -2.48 3.26
N GLU A 120 -10.50 -3.53 2.76
CA GLU A 120 -9.26 -4.08 3.29
C GLU A 120 -8.32 -4.47 2.15
N ILE A 121 -7.02 -4.22 2.38
CA ILE A 121 -5.93 -4.70 1.54
C ILE A 121 -5.04 -5.56 2.43
N SER A 122 -5.04 -6.88 2.21
CA SER A 122 -4.21 -7.77 3.00
C SER A 122 -2.82 -7.95 2.38
N ALA A 123 -1.80 -8.14 3.22
CA ALA A 123 -0.45 -8.47 2.76
C ALA A 123 -0.42 -9.82 2.00
N THR A 124 -1.34 -10.72 2.32
CA THR A 124 -1.47 -12.03 1.66
C THR A 124 -1.95 -11.87 0.23
N ASP A 125 -2.96 -11.04 -0.02
CA ASP A 125 -3.46 -10.78 -1.38
C ASP A 125 -2.36 -10.13 -2.23
N LEU A 126 -1.59 -9.23 -1.63
CA LEU A 126 -0.45 -8.60 -2.29
C LEU A 126 0.65 -9.61 -2.61
N ALA A 127 0.98 -10.49 -1.67
CA ALA A 127 1.99 -11.53 -1.87
C ALA A 127 1.60 -12.49 -3.00
N ALA A 128 0.33 -12.92 -3.03
CA ALA A 128 -0.21 -13.73 -4.11
C ALA A 128 -0.14 -13.02 -5.47
N ALA A 129 -0.46 -11.72 -5.51
CA ALA A 129 -0.38 -10.92 -6.73
C ALA A 129 1.06 -10.70 -7.24
N LEU A 130 2.04 -10.75 -6.34
CA LEU A 130 3.46 -10.57 -6.63
C LEU A 130 4.23 -11.89 -6.79
N ASP A 131 3.53 -13.03 -6.75
CA ASP A 131 4.11 -14.38 -6.77
C ASP A 131 5.20 -14.56 -5.70
N THR A 132 4.93 -14.05 -4.49
CA THR A 132 5.81 -14.12 -3.33
C THR A 132 5.04 -14.56 -2.08
N ILE A 133 5.74 -14.72 -0.96
CA ILE A 133 5.17 -15.00 0.34
C ILE A 133 4.94 -13.70 1.13
N ASN A 134 3.90 -13.69 1.95
CA ASN A 134 3.56 -12.56 2.83
C ASN A 134 4.75 -12.09 3.70
N TYR A 135 5.66 -12.99 4.06
CA TYR A 135 6.84 -12.69 4.85
C TYR A 135 7.81 -11.74 4.12
N GLU A 136 7.96 -11.87 2.79
CA GLU A 136 8.79 -10.92 2.01
C GLU A 136 8.19 -9.52 2.00
N ILE A 137 6.86 -9.41 1.98
CA ILE A 137 6.15 -8.13 2.07
C ILE A 137 6.36 -7.52 3.46
N THR A 138 6.12 -8.27 4.53
CA THR A 138 6.22 -7.74 5.90
C THR A 138 7.65 -7.49 6.35
N CYS A 139 8.60 -8.34 5.94
CA CYS A 139 10.03 -8.15 6.24
C CYS A 139 10.71 -7.16 5.30
N GLY A 140 10.14 -6.94 4.11
CA GLY A 140 10.59 -5.94 3.16
C GLY A 140 10.45 -4.51 3.70
N ILE A 141 9.49 -4.27 4.61
CA ILE A 141 9.27 -2.97 5.27
C ILE A 141 10.56 -2.54 5.98
N GLY A 142 11.23 -1.57 5.36
CA GLY A 142 12.56 -1.12 5.73
C GLY A 142 12.59 -0.40 7.07
N SER A 143 13.80 -0.17 7.58
CA SER A 143 14.01 0.56 8.85
C SER A 143 13.62 2.05 8.80
N ARG A 144 13.35 2.58 7.60
CA ARG A 144 12.84 3.95 7.40
C ARG A 144 11.37 4.10 7.79
N VAL A 145 10.62 3.01 7.83
CA VAL A 145 9.23 3.02 8.23
C VAL A 145 9.16 2.97 9.75
N GLU A 146 8.57 4.00 10.35
CA GLU A 146 8.32 4.05 11.78
C GLU A 146 7.33 2.95 12.18
N ARG A 147 7.72 2.12 13.14
CA ARG A 147 6.88 1.05 13.67
C ARG A 147 6.23 1.52 14.96
N VAL A 148 4.97 1.91 14.86
CA VAL A 148 4.16 2.27 16.02
C VAL A 148 3.43 1.01 16.48
N GLN A 149 3.64 0.60 17.73
CA GLN A 149 2.78 -0.42 18.33
C GLN A 149 1.40 0.20 18.55
N ALA A 150 0.36 -0.43 18.00
CA ALA A 150 -1.00 -0.11 18.41
C ALA A 150 -1.13 -0.51 19.88
N SER A 151 -1.03 0.46 20.79
CA SER A 151 -1.44 0.28 22.18
C SER A 151 -2.89 -0.19 22.17
N ALA A 152 -3.20 -1.25 22.91
CA ALA A 152 -4.52 -1.84 23.00
C ALA A 152 -5.53 -0.96 23.77
N ASP A 153 -5.50 0.36 23.55
CA ASP A 153 -6.33 1.32 24.25
C ASP A 153 -6.85 2.40 23.29
N GLN A 154 -7.89 2.03 22.53
CA GLN A 154 -9.05 2.90 22.46
C GLN A 154 -10.29 2.05 22.13
N ARG A 155 -11.27 2.16 23.03
CA ARG A 155 -12.52 1.40 23.17
C ARG A 155 -13.41 1.38 21.95
#